data_AF-A0A671LYU8-F1
#
_entry.id   AF-A0A671LYU8-F1
#
_cell.length_a   1.000
_cell.length_b   1.000
_cell.length_c   1.000
_cell.angle_alpha   90.00
_cell.angle_beta   90.00
_cell.angle_gamma   90.00
#
_symmetry.space_group_name_H-M   'P 1'
#
loop_
_entity.id
_entity.type
_entity.pdbx_description
1 polymer ?
#
loop_
_entity_poly.entity_id
_entity_poly.type
_entity_poly.pdbx_seq_one_letter_code
_entity_poly.pdbx_strand_id
1 'polypeptide(L)'
;MLQAHFVDGNYAALVQRVTSVMAIADELKNEDIIHEEKYAEIRAEQTSQGKMRKLFEALNAGGHRVKNDFYYALRNHEPYLFRDLGTVHTN
;
A
#
# COMPACT_ATOMS: atom_id res chain seq x y z
N MET A 1 10.30 -7.85 8.84
CA MET A 1 9.77 -6.97 9.93
C MET A 1 9.99 -5.50 9.61
N LEU A 2 11.18 -5.06 9.17
CA LEU A 2 11.42 -3.66 8.82
C LEU A 2 10.47 -3.08 7.75
N GLN A 3 10.12 -3.85 6.70
CA GLN A 3 9.20 -3.37 5.67
C GLN A 3 7.77 -3.18 6.20
N ALA A 4 7.24 -4.14 6.97
CA ALA A 4 5.92 -4.03 7.57
C ALA A 4 5.82 -2.84 8.54
N HIS A 5 6.87 -2.59 9.34
CA HIS A 5 6.94 -1.43 10.21
C HIS A 5 6.98 -0.11 9.44
N PHE A 6 7.68 -0.05 8.31
CA PHE A 6 7.63 1.11 7.42
C PHE A 6 6.20 1.38 6.95
N VAL A 7 5.49 0.35 6.50
CA VAL A 7 4.12 0.45 5.99
C VAL A 7 3.16 0.91 7.10
N ASP A 8 3.26 0.31 8.28
CA ASP A 8 2.41 0.66 9.43
C ASP A 8 2.73 2.05 9.99
N GLY A 9 4.01 2.38 10.13
CA GLY A 9 4.48 3.67 10.64
C GLY A 9 4.14 4.83 9.73
N ASN A 10 4.00 4.60 8.42
CA ASN A 10 3.67 5.63 7.43
C ASN A 10 2.19 5.62 7.02
N TYR A 11 1.31 4.87 7.70
CA TYR A 11 -0.11 4.74 7.33
C TYR A 11 -0.78 6.07 6.96
N ALA A 12 -0.68 7.09 7.81
CA ALA A 12 -1.32 8.37 7.59
C ALA A 12 -0.80 9.08 6.32
N ALA A 13 0.53 9.05 6.12
CA ALA A 13 1.14 9.67 4.96
C ALA A 13 0.80 8.90 3.67
N LEU A 14 0.78 7.56 3.72
CA LEU A 14 0.43 6.71 2.59
C LEU A 14 -1.04 6.93 2.17
N VAL A 15 -1.96 6.97 3.14
CA VAL A 15 -3.38 7.26 2.86
C VAL A 15 -3.56 8.63 2.21
N GLN A 16 -2.80 9.65 2.64
CA GLN A 16 -2.98 11.02 2.13
C GLN A 16 -2.28 11.27 0.79
N ARG A 17 -1.12 10.63 0.55
CA ARG A 17 -0.19 11.05 -0.50
C ARG A 17 -0.08 10.07 -1.66
N VAL A 18 -0.46 8.80 -1.49
CA VAL A 18 -0.46 7.84 -2.59
C VAL A 18 -1.59 8.19 -3.55
N THR A 19 -1.24 8.37 -4.83
CA THR A 19 -2.22 8.67 -5.88
C THR A 19 -2.42 7.47 -6.80
N SER A 20 -1.39 6.64 -6.97
CA SER A 20 -1.35 5.47 -7.83
C SER A 20 -1.91 4.21 -7.15
N VAL A 21 -2.92 4.35 -6.30
CA VAL A 21 -3.45 3.24 -5.47
C VAL A 21 -3.92 2.06 -6.32
N MET A 22 -4.58 2.32 -7.45
CA MET A 22 -5.06 1.25 -8.33
C MET A 22 -3.91 0.51 -9.03
N ALA A 23 -2.85 1.22 -9.43
CA ALA A 23 -1.69 0.56 -10.05
C ALA A 23 -1.01 -0.40 -9.06
N ILE A 24 -0.87 0.02 -7.80
CA ILE A 24 -0.37 -0.86 -6.73
C ILE A 24 -1.33 -2.03 -6.50
N ALA A 25 -2.65 -1.79 -6.47
CA ALA A 25 -3.63 -2.86 -6.31
C ALA A 25 -3.61 -3.85 -7.50
N ASP A 26 -3.34 -3.39 -8.73
CA ASP A 26 -3.19 -4.22 -9.92
C ASP A 26 -1.96 -5.13 -9.81
N GLU A 27 -0.80 -4.58 -9.38
CA GLU A 27 0.43 -5.38 -9.15
C GLU A 27 0.16 -6.47 -8.10
N LEU A 28 -0.40 -6.10 -6.95
CA LEU A 28 -0.70 -7.05 -5.88
C LEU A 28 -1.75 -8.10 -6.29
N LYS A 29 -2.71 -7.74 -7.15
CA LYS A 29 -3.67 -8.69 -7.70
C LYS A 29 -3.00 -9.66 -8.67
N ASN A 30 -2.16 -9.15 -9.57
CA ASN A 30 -1.46 -9.97 -10.57
C ASN A 30 -0.49 -10.98 -9.94
N GLU A 31 0.03 -10.66 -8.75
CA GLU A 31 0.87 -11.55 -7.95
C GLU A 31 0.07 -12.48 -7.01
N ASP A 32 -1.26 -12.54 -7.15
CA ASP A 32 -2.18 -13.33 -6.31
C ASP A 32 -2.10 -13.00 -4.80
N ILE A 33 -1.64 -11.79 -4.45
CA ILE A 33 -1.50 -11.33 -3.06
C ILE A 33 -2.85 -10.87 -2.50
N ILE A 34 -3.64 -10.17 -3.32
CA ILE A 34 -5.02 -9.80 -2.98
C ILE A 34 -5.99 -10.49 -3.91
N HIS A 35 -7.08 -11.01 -3.36
CA HIS A 35 -8.11 -11.70 -4.14
C HIS A 35 -9.06 -10.71 -4.85
N GLU A 36 -9.74 -11.19 -5.89
CA GLU A 36 -10.67 -10.40 -6.73
C GLU A 36 -11.71 -9.64 -5.90
N GLU A 37 -12.27 -10.25 -4.86
CA GLU A 37 -13.28 -9.62 -4.00
C GLU A 37 -12.73 -8.34 -3.35
N LYS A 38 -11.53 -8.42 -2.74
CA LYS A 38 -10.90 -7.26 -2.13
C LYS A 38 -10.45 -6.23 -3.15
N TYR A 39 -9.96 -6.67 -4.29
CA TYR A 39 -9.64 -5.77 -5.39
C TYR A 39 -10.88 -4.98 -5.87
N ALA A 40 -12.03 -5.65 -6.01
CA ALA A 40 -13.28 -5.02 -6.41
C ALA A 40 -13.77 -4.00 -5.36
N GLU A 41 -13.66 -4.31 -4.06
CA GLU A 41 -13.96 -3.36 -2.98
C GLU A 41 -13.06 -2.13 -3.04
N ILE A 42 -11.75 -2.31 -3.25
CA ILE A 42 -10.82 -1.18 -3.43
C ILE A 42 -11.25 -0.35 -4.64
N ARG A 43 -11.51 -0.98 -5.79
CA ARG A 43 -11.91 -0.29 -7.02
C ARG A 43 -13.20 0.52 -6.87
N ALA A 44 -14.13 0.07 -6.04
CA ALA A 44 -15.42 0.72 -5.81
C ALA A 44 -15.31 2.07 -5.05
N GLU A 45 -14.23 2.28 -4.31
CA GLU A 45 -13.99 3.52 -3.56
C GLU A 45 -13.79 4.72 -4.50
N GLN A 46 -14.42 5.85 -4.18
CA GLN A 46 -14.40 7.03 -5.06
C GLN A 46 -13.07 7.79 -5.01
N THR A 47 -12.44 7.84 -3.85
CA THR A 47 -11.25 8.66 -3.59
C THR A 47 -10.00 7.80 -3.46
N SER A 48 -8.82 8.34 -3.78
CA SER A 48 -7.56 7.63 -3.56
C SER A 48 -7.36 7.28 -2.08
N GLN A 49 -7.78 8.17 -1.17
CA GLN A 49 -7.71 7.91 0.27
C GLN A 49 -8.64 6.75 0.68
N GLY A 50 -9.86 6.69 0.13
CA GLY A 50 -10.79 5.57 0.34
C GLY A 50 -10.19 4.25 -0.14
N LYS A 51 -9.69 4.24 -1.39
CA LYS A 51 -8.98 3.09 -1.98
C LYS A 51 -7.82 2.62 -1.11
N MET A 52 -7.00 3.56 -0.62
CA MET A 52 -5.82 3.23 0.19
C MET A 52 -6.20 2.65 1.55
N ARG A 53 -7.26 3.16 2.20
CA ARG A 53 -7.78 2.57 3.44
C ARG A 53 -8.27 1.14 3.23
N LYS A 54 -9.02 0.88 2.15
CA LYS A 54 -9.45 -0.47 1.76
C LYS A 54 -8.28 -1.40 1.46
N LEU A 55 -7.27 -0.90 0.76
CA LEU A 55 -6.06 -1.66 0.52
C LEU A 55 -5.39 -2.04 1.85
N PHE A 56 -5.29 -1.11 2.80
CA PHE A 56 -4.76 -1.40 4.15
C PHE A 56 -5.55 -2.47 4.93
N GLU A 57 -6.88 -2.55 4.76
CA GLU A 57 -7.66 -3.66 5.33
C GLU A 57 -7.16 -5.01 4.81
N ALA A 58 -6.89 -5.13 3.50
CA ALA A 58 -6.32 -6.33 2.90
C ALA A 58 -4.88 -6.61 3.39
N LEU A 59 -4.04 -5.57 3.50
CA LEU A 59 -2.67 -5.71 4.01
C LEU A 59 -2.64 -6.23 5.46
N ASN A 60 -3.57 -5.75 6.29
CA ASN A 60 -3.67 -6.19 7.68
C ASN A 60 -4.19 -7.62 7.80
N ALA A 61 -5.13 -8.03 6.96
CA ALA A 61 -5.61 -9.41 6.90
C ALA A 61 -4.51 -10.39 6.45
N GLY A 62 -3.65 -9.97 5.52
CA GLY A 62 -2.53 -10.78 5.00
C GLY A 62 -1.26 -10.79 5.86
N GLY A 63 -1.17 -9.91 6.86
CA GLY A 63 -0.06 -9.84 7.81
C GLY A 63 1.27 -9.39 7.18
N HIS A 64 2.40 -9.71 7.85
CA HIS A 64 3.73 -9.19 7.49
C HIS A 64 4.18 -9.52 6.07
N ARG A 65 3.77 -10.66 5.51
CA ARG A 65 4.15 -11.07 4.15
C ARG A 65 3.56 -10.10 3.13
N VAL A 66 2.25 -9.92 3.17
CA VAL A 66 1.53 -9.02 2.27
C VAL A 66 1.98 -7.56 2.41
N LYS A 67 2.30 -7.11 3.63
CA LYS A 67 2.88 -5.78 3.84
C LYS A 67 4.26 -5.61 3.20
N ASN A 68 5.05 -6.68 3.14
CA ASN A 68 6.35 -6.66 2.48
C ASN A 68 6.19 -6.53 0.95
N ASP A 69 5.22 -7.22 0.38
CA ASP A 69 4.98 -7.13 -1.06
C ASP A 69 4.44 -5.74 -1.44
N PHE A 70 3.51 -5.19 -0.65
CA PHE A 70 3.07 -3.80 -0.80
C PHE A 70 4.22 -2.79 -0.69
N TYR A 71 5.20 -3.02 0.20
CA TYR A 71 6.37 -2.15 0.31
C TYR A 71 7.16 -2.06 -1.00
N TYR A 72 7.33 -3.18 -1.72
CA TYR A 72 7.99 -3.19 -3.02
C TYR A 72 7.11 -2.57 -4.12
N ALA A 73 5.82 -2.86 -4.13
CA ALA A 73 4.89 -2.25 -5.07
C ALA A 73 4.86 -0.71 -4.91
N LEU A 74 4.85 -0.20 -3.67
CA LEU A 74 4.97 1.21 -3.37
C LEU A 74 6.28 1.81 -3.89
N ARG A 75 7.40 1.10 -3.73
CA ARG A 75 8.71 1.54 -4.26
C ARG A 75 8.70 1.65 -5.78
N ASN A 76 7.98 0.75 -6.47
CA ASN A 76 7.91 0.69 -7.93
C ASN A 76 7.00 1.80 -8.48
N HIS A 77 5.83 1.98 -7.88
CA HIS A 77 4.79 2.88 -8.38
C HIS A 77 4.90 4.31 -7.85
N GLU A 78 5.48 4.52 -6.67
CA GLU A 78 5.58 5.83 -6.01
C GLU A 78 7.02 6.07 -5.49
N PRO A 79 8.07 5.98 -6.33
CA PRO A 79 9.47 5.97 -5.88
C PRO A 79 9.88 7.27 -5.16
N TYR A 80 9.30 8.41 -5.52
CA TYR A 80 9.59 9.69 -4.85
C TYR A 80 9.01 9.73 -3.43
N LEU A 81 7.73 9.36 -3.28
CA LEU A 81 7.08 9.27 -1.98
C LEU A 81 7.77 8.24 -1.09
N PHE A 82 8.12 7.07 -1.66
CA PHE A 82 8.82 6.02 -0.94
C PHE A 82 10.15 6.51 -0.36
N ARG A 83 10.95 7.25 -1.15
CA ARG A 83 12.21 7.84 -0.68
C ARG A 83 11.96 8.88 0.41
N ASP A 84 11.01 9.78 0.19
CA ASP A 84 10.66 10.83 1.15
C ASP A 84 10.30 10.22 2.52
N LEU A 85 9.39 9.25 2.55
CA LEU A 85 8.99 8.55 3.78
C LEU A 85 10.13 7.74 4.41
N GLY A 86 11.07 7.21 3.61
CA GLY A 86 12.25 6.50 4.09
C GLY A 86 13.28 7.41 4.78
N THR A 87 13.32 8.69 4.43
CA THR A 87 14.26 9.66 5.01
C THR A 87 13.81 10.24 6.35
N VAL A 88 12.52 10.16 6.69
CA VAL A 88 11.97 10.80 7.92
C VAL A 88 12.41 10.08 9.21
N HIS A 89 13.05 8.91 9.12
CA HIS A 89 13.50 8.12 10.29
C HIS A 89 14.97 8.30 10.68
N THR A 90 15.70 9.24 10.06
CA THR A 90 17.04 9.64 10.54
C THR A 90 16.99 11.09 11.02
N ASN A 91 16.52 11.31 12.24
CA ASN A 91 16.85 12.47 13.09
C ASN A 91 16.52 12.14 14.55
#